data_AF-A0A2B9E350-F1
#
_entry.id   AF-A0A2B9E350-F1
#
_cell.length_a   1.000
_cell.length_b   1.000
_cell.length_c   1.000
_cell.angle_alpha   90.00
_cell.angle_beta   90.00
_cell.angle_gamma   90.00
#
_symmetry.space_group_name_H-M   'P 1'
#
loop_
_entity.id
_entity.type
_entity.pdbx_description
1 polymer ?
#
loop_
_entity_poly.entity_id
_entity_poly.type
_entity_poly.pdbx_seq_one_letter_code
_entity_poly.pdbx_strand_id
1 'polypeptide(L)'
;MLPELEMATSQQVAEFYETPIKNIRNVMHRHTEELLEDGYKKVNGKDLVYLKMRHTKIDNKKGYILLNNSIKVPYNETAIFPKRAILRVGMLLRDSEVAKEVRTQLLNIEEHTDTEVKTYEMGICIR
;
A
#
# COMPACT_ATOMS: atom_id res chain seq x y z
N MET A 1 -9.24 -6.47 0.21
CA MET A 1 -8.85 -5.13 0.68
C MET A 1 -8.58 -5.19 2.18
N LEU A 2 -7.41 -4.77 2.66
CA LEU A 2 -7.08 -4.80 4.08
C LEU A 2 -7.87 -3.70 4.82
N PRO A 3 -8.88 -4.04 5.66
CA PRO A 3 -9.93 -3.08 6.04
C PRO A 3 -9.55 -2.02 7.09
N GLU A 4 -8.34 -1.99 7.64
CA GLU A 4 -8.02 -1.09 8.77
C GLU A 4 -6.67 -0.38 8.67
N LEU A 5 -5.91 -0.59 7.60
CA LEU A 5 -4.57 -0.01 7.43
C LEU A 5 -4.40 0.51 6.02
N GLU A 6 -4.25 1.83 5.86
CA GLU A 6 -3.91 2.48 4.58
C GLU A 6 -2.47 2.16 4.10
N MET A 7 -1.86 1.15 4.70
CA MET A 7 -0.46 0.81 4.58
C MET A 7 -0.27 -0.70 4.52
N ALA A 8 0.59 -1.17 3.62
CA ALA A 8 0.91 -2.57 3.40
C ALA A 8 2.40 -2.85 3.67
N THR A 9 2.73 -4.08 4.07
CA THR A 9 4.13 -4.54 4.13
C THR A 9 4.61 -5.03 2.76
N SER A 10 5.93 -5.15 2.54
CA SER A 10 6.45 -5.73 1.28
C SER A 10 5.84 -7.10 0.95
N GLN A 11 5.51 -7.90 1.96
CA GLN A 11 4.91 -9.22 1.76
C GLN A 11 3.44 -9.11 1.32
N GLN A 12 2.68 -8.19 1.89
CA GLN A 12 1.31 -7.92 1.46
C GLN A 12 1.25 -7.32 0.06
N VAL A 13 2.22 -6.47 -0.31
CA VAL A 13 2.34 -5.93 -1.68
C VAL A 13 2.69 -7.03 -2.68
N ALA A 14 3.58 -7.96 -2.30
CA ALA A 14 3.92 -9.12 -3.12
C ALA A 14 2.71 -10.02 -3.37
N GLU A 15 1.93 -10.28 -2.32
CA GLU A 15 0.67 -11.04 -2.40
C GLU A 15 -0.38 -10.33 -3.26
N PHE A 16 -0.54 -9.01 -3.08
CA PHE A 16 -1.47 -8.22 -3.89
C PHE A 16 -1.17 -8.24 -5.38
N TYR A 17 0.11 -8.12 -5.77
CA TYR A 17 0.53 -8.16 -7.18
C TYR A 17 0.85 -9.57 -7.68
N GLU A 18 0.55 -10.61 -6.90
CA GLU A 18 0.80 -12.01 -7.23
C GLU A 18 2.23 -12.26 -7.74
N THR A 19 3.21 -11.61 -7.10
CA THR A 19 4.61 -11.64 -7.54
C THR A 19 5.53 -12.07 -6.42
N PRO A 20 6.66 -12.75 -6.72
CA PRO A 20 7.63 -13.09 -5.69
C PRO A 20 8.11 -11.85 -4.93
N ILE A 21 8.26 -11.95 -3.60
CA ILE A 21 8.78 -10.86 -2.75
C ILE A 21 10.15 -10.33 -3.22
N LYS A 22 10.93 -11.17 -3.93
CA LYS A 22 12.19 -10.77 -4.56
C LYS A 22 11.99 -9.65 -5.59
N ASN A 23 10.91 -9.68 -6.36
CA ASN A 23 10.60 -8.65 -7.35
C ASN A 23 10.28 -7.33 -6.66
N ILE A 24 9.50 -7.37 -5.58
CA ILE A 24 9.24 -6.19 -4.75
C ILE A 24 10.54 -5.61 -4.20
N ARG A 25 11.44 -6.44 -3.67
CA ARG A 25 12.76 -5.99 -3.18
C ARG A 25 13.61 -5.36 -4.29
N ASN A 26 13.58 -5.92 -5.50
CA ASN A 26 14.31 -5.36 -6.64
C ASN A 26 13.74 -4.01 -7.08
N VAL A 27 12.42 -3.83 -7.02
CA VAL A 27 11.77 -2.53 -7.28
C VAL A 27 12.19 -1.54 -6.20
N MET A 28 12.11 -1.93 -4.92
CA MET A 28 12.53 -1.10 -3.80
C MET A 28 13.97 -0.63 -3.94
N HIS A 29 14.88 -1.51 -4.36
CA HIS A 29 16.29 -1.19 -4.49
C HIS A 29 16.58 -0.25 -5.67
N ARG A 30 15.88 -0.43 -6.80
CA ARG A 30 16.12 0.36 -8.01
C ARG A 30 15.41 1.71 -8.00
N HIS A 31 14.29 1.83 -7.29
CA HIS A 31 13.42 3.00 -7.28
C HIS A 31 13.17 3.51 -5.86
N THR A 32 14.20 3.48 -5.00
CA THR A 32 14.04 3.89 -3.60
C THR A 32 13.57 5.34 -3.48
N GLU A 33 14.13 6.24 -4.29
CA GLU A 33 13.83 7.68 -4.25
C GLU A 33 12.36 7.96 -4.58
N GLU A 34 11.86 7.45 -5.71
CA GLU A 34 10.45 7.59 -6.11
C GLU A 34 9.49 7.03 -5.05
N LEU A 35 9.86 5.90 -4.42
CA LEU A 35 9.04 5.31 -3.39
C LEU A 35 9.02 6.17 -2.12
N LEU A 36 10.18 6.72 -1.72
CA LEU A 36 10.28 7.62 -0.56
C LEU A 36 9.43 8.89 -0.75
N GLU A 37 9.43 9.47 -1.95
CA GLU A 37 8.58 10.61 -2.31
C GLU A 37 7.08 10.27 -2.16
N ASP A 38 6.70 9.03 -2.51
CA ASP A 38 5.33 8.53 -2.31
C ASP A 38 5.04 8.04 -0.88
N GLY A 39 5.94 8.28 0.08
CA GLY A 39 5.75 8.02 1.50
C GLY A 39 6.09 6.61 1.97
N TYR A 40 6.81 5.84 1.14
CA TYR A 40 7.46 4.61 1.58
C TYR A 40 8.37 4.88 2.79
N LYS A 41 8.37 3.97 3.76
CA LYS A 41 9.29 4.04 4.89
C LYS A 41 9.67 2.66 5.40
N LYS A 42 10.90 2.57 5.92
CA LYS A 42 11.31 1.45 6.77
C LYS A 42 11.03 1.85 8.20
N VAL A 43 10.35 1.00 8.95
CA VAL A 43 10.14 1.19 10.38
C VAL A 43 10.65 -0.02 11.13
N ASN A 44 11.09 0.18 12.37
CA ASN A 44 11.36 -0.93 13.26
C ASN A 44 10.03 -1.65 13.61
N GLY A 45 10.05 -2.96 13.88
CA GLY A 45 8.88 -3.69 14.34
C GLY A 45 8.20 -3.05 15.56
N LYS A 46 8.97 -2.43 16.47
CA LYS A 46 8.42 -1.67 17.62
C LYS A 46 7.65 -0.42 17.17
N ASP A 47 8.21 0.35 16.26
CA ASP A 47 7.58 1.56 15.71
C ASP A 47 6.41 1.21 14.78
N LEU A 48 6.46 0.07 14.09
CA LEU A 48 5.34 -0.45 13.30
C LEU A 48 4.14 -0.72 14.18
N VAL A 49 4.38 -1.32 15.34
CA VAL A 49 3.34 -1.59 16.33
C VAL A 49 2.78 -0.27 16.84
N TYR A 50 3.62 0.72 17.13
CA TYR A 50 3.18 2.07 17.50
C TYR A 50 2.43 2.81 16.39
N LEU A 51 2.77 2.58 15.13
CA LEU A 51 2.05 3.14 13.97
C LEU A 51 0.70 2.44 13.74
N LYS A 52 0.63 1.13 14.04
CA LYS A 52 -0.59 0.30 14.00
C LYS A 52 -1.46 0.44 15.26
N MET A 53 -0.95 1.06 16.33
CA MET A 53 -1.53 1.09 17.68
C MET A 53 -2.86 1.82 17.82
N ARG A 54 -3.44 2.42 16.77
CA ARG A 54 -4.72 3.12 16.93
C ARG A 54 -5.88 2.19 17.30
N HIS A 55 -5.87 0.90 16.93
CA HIS A 55 -7.02 -0.01 17.20
C HIS A 55 -6.70 -1.51 17.39
N THR A 56 -5.49 -1.91 17.83
CA THR A 56 -5.05 -3.33 17.74
C THR A 56 -4.54 -3.90 19.07
N LYS A 57 -4.94 -5.13 19.44
CA LYS A 57 -4.39 -5.86 20.60
C LYS A 57 -2.96 -6.33 20.30
N ILE A 58 -2.03 -6.12 21.24
CA ILE A 58 -0.61 -6.42 21.09
C ILE A 58 -0.20 -7.53 22.07
N ASP A 59 0.47 -8.55 21.55
CA ASP A 59 1.05 -9.64 22.32
C ASP A 59 2.54 -9.77 22.00
N ASN A 60 3.41 -9.50 22.97
CA ASN A 60 4.85 -9.56 22.78
C ASN A 60 5.33 -11.01 22.97
N LYS A 61 5.81 -11.66 21.91
CA LYS A 61 6.43 -13.00 21.99
C LYS A 61 7.93 -12.92 21.74
N LYS A 62 8.67 -13.98 22.11
CA LYS A 62 10.11 -14.09 21.82
C LYS A 62 10.31 -14.11 20.30
N GLY A 63 10.98 -13.09 19.76
CA GLY A 63 11.37 -12.98 18.35
C GLY A 63 10.37 -12.28 17.41
N TYR A 64 9.13 -12.05 17.83
CA TYR A 64 8.13 -11.29 17.05
C TYR A 64 7.03 -10.70 17.94
N ILE A 65 6.36 -9.67 17.44
CA ILE A 65 5.19 -9.04 18.05
C ILE A 65 3.94 -9.55 17.31
N LEU A 66 2.93 -9.97 18.08
CA LEU A 66 1.68 -10.50 17.57
C LEU A 66 0.61 -9.42 17.66
N LEU A 67 0.05 -9.03 16.53
CA LEU A 67 -0.99 -8.01 16.40
C LEU A 67 -2.34 -8.67 16.12
N ASN A 68 -3.37 -8.31 16.89
CA ASN A 68 -4.73 -8.83 16.79
C ASN A 68 -4.82 -10.37 16.74
N ASN A 69 -3.88 -11.07 17.39
CA ASN A 69 -3.79 -12.53 17.36
C ASN A 69 -3.57 -13.18 15.98
N SER A 70 -3.29 -12.39 14.93
CA SER A 70 -3.24 -12.89 13.54
C SER A 70 -2.00 -12.44 12.79
N ILE A 71 -1.50 -11.22 13.04
CA ILE A 71 -0.42 -10.63 12.27
C ILE A 71 0.88 -10.76 13.05
N LYS A 72 1.84 -11.52 12.52
CA LYS A 72 3.19 -11.64 13.09
C LYS A 72 4.07 -10.52 12.53
N VAL A 73 4.57 -9.65 13.39
CA VAL A 73 5.52 -8.59 13.06
C VAL A 73 6.87 -8.94 13.64
N PRO A 74 7.90 -9.16 12.81
CA PRO A 74 9.24 -9.37 13.32
C PRO A 74 9.80 -8.07 13.96
N TYR A 75 10.73 -8.20 14.91
CA TYR A 75 11.36 -7.04 15.57
C TYR A 75 12.34 -6.26 14.66
N ASN A 76 12.63 -6.76 13.46
CA ASN A 76 13.53 -6.13 12.52
C ASN A 76 12.83 -5.02 11.72
N GLU A 77 13.62 -4.29 10.93
CA GLU A 77 13.10 -3.27 10.03
C GLU A 77 12.15 -3.88 9.00
N THR A 78 10.92 -3.36 8.97
CA THR A 78 9.89 -3.73 8.01
C THR A 78 9.58 -2.54 7.12
N ALA A 79 9.55 -2.80 5.82
CA ALA A 79 9.14 -1.86 4.80
C ALA A 79 7.61 -1.70 4.77
N ILE A 80 7.14 -0.45 4.86
CA ILE A 80 5.74 -0.07 4.76
C ILE A 80 5.49 0.78 3.51
N PHE A 81 4.39 0.48 2.82
CA PHE A 81 3.92 1.17 1.63
C PHE A 81 2.54 1.78 1.89
N PRO A 82 2.37 3.11 1.87
CA PRO A 82 1.04 3.73 1.78
C PRO A 82 0.39 3.43 0.41
N LYS A 83 -0.92 3.65 0.28
CA LYS A 83 -1.69 3.44 -0.97
C LYS A 83 -0.97 3.96 -2.24
N ARG A 84 -0.42 5.18 -2.19
CA ARG A 84 0.34 5.78 -3.30
C ARG A 84 1.57 4.94 -3.69
N ALA A 85 2.40 4.59 -2.72
CA ALA A 85 3.59 3.78 -2.95
C ALA A 85 3.24 2.36 -3.45
N ILE A 86 2.11 1.78 -3.01
CA ILE A 86 1.62 0.49 -3.55
C ILE A 86 1.34 0.64 -5.04
N LEU A 87 0.60 1.66 -5.44
CA LEU A 87 0.31 1.92 -6.86
C LEU A 87 1.58 2.19 -7.67
N ARG A 88 2.54 2.96 -7.13
CA ARG A 88 3.85 3.17 -7.77
C ARG A 88 4.56 1.84 -8.04
N VAL A 89 4.56 0.92 -7.06
CA VAL A 89 5.12 -0.41 -7.25
C VAL A 89 4.44 -1.15 -8.41
N GLY A 90 3.11 -1.08 -8.53
CA GLY A 90 2.38 -1.64 -9.68
C GLY A 90 2.82 -1.06 -11.01
N MET A 91 3.09 0.24 -11.08
CA MET A 91 3.60 0.87 -12.30
C MET A 91 4.99 0.38 -12.68
N LEU A 92 5.86 0.16 -11.69
CA LEU A 92 7.25 -0.27 -11.86
C LEU A 92 7.41 -1.79 -12.10
N LEU A 93 6.41 -2.60 -11.76
CA LEU A 93 6.42 -4.04 -11.99
C LEU A 93 6.17 -4.35 -13.47
N ARG A 94 7.11 -5.05 -14.11
CA ARG A 94 7.01 -5.41 -15.54
C ARG A 94 6.14 -6.64 -15.78
N ASP A 95 6.35 -7.69 -14.99
CA ASP A 95 5.91 -9.06 -15.33
C ASP A 95 4.72 -9.57 -14.49
N SER A 96 4.09 -8.70 -13.69
CA SER A 96 2.88 -9.07 -12.93
C SER A 96 1.63 -8.79 -13.77
N GLU A 97 0.79 -9.81 -13.99
CA GLU A 97 -0.48 -9.67 -14.69
C GLU A 97 -1.43 -8.72 -13.94
N VAL A 98 -1.50 -8.84 -12.60
CA VAL A 98 -2.26 -7.91 -11.75
C VAL A 98 -1.73 -6.48 -11.91
N ALA A 99 -0.41 -6.28 -12.00
CA ALA A 99 0.17 -4.96 -12.23
C ALA A 99 -0.15 -4.40 -13.62
N LYS A 100 -0.24 -5.25 -14.66
CA LYS A 100 -0.71 -4.84 -15.99
C LYS A 100 -2.15 -4.38 -15.94
N GLU A 101 -3.03 -5.14 -15.29
CA GLU A 101 -4.44 -4.78 -15.15
C GLU A 101 -4.63 -3.47 -14.38
N VAL A 102 -3.91 -3.28 -13.27
CA VAL A 102 -3.94 -2.02 -12.52
C VAL A 102 -3.51 -0.84 -13.39
N ARG A 103 -2.47 -0.99 -14.23
CA ARG A 103 -2.08 0.07 -15.19
C ARG A 103 -3.17 0.35 -16.21
N THR A 104 -3.80 -0.69 -16.77
CA THR A 104 -4.91 -0.53 -17.71
C THR A 104 -6.08 0.19 -17.05
N GLN A 105 -6.44 -0.15 -15.82
CA GLN A 105 -7.52 0.54 -15.10
C GLN A 105 -7.18 2.00 -14.83
N LEU A 106 -5.93 2.33 -14.47
CA LEU A 106 -5.50 3.70 -14.27
C LEU A 106 -5.52 4.51 -15.57
N LEU A 107 -5.09 3.92 -16.69
CA LEU A 107 -5.18 4.54 -18.02
C LEU A 107 -6.64 4.76 -18.42
N ASN A 108 -7.49 3.76 -18.26
CA ASN A 108 -8.91 3.90 -18.55
C ASN A 108 -9.55 5.02 -17.73
N ILE A 109 -9.21 5.13 -16.43
CA ILE A 109 -9.72 6.23 -15.60
C ILE A 109 -9.26 7.58 -16.17
N GLU A 110 -7.98 7.72 -16.50
CA GLU A 110 -7.46 8.98 -17.07
C GLU A 110 -8.15 9.33 -18.40
N GLU A 111 -8.27 8.37 -19.32
CA GLU A 111 -8.96 8.54 -20.61
C GLU A 111 -10.46 8.88 -20.45
N HIS A 112 -11.14 8.35 -19.43
CA HIS A 112 -12.57 8.59 -19.20
C HIS A 112 -12.84 9.79 -18.29
N THR A 113 -11.84 10.28 -17.54
CA THR A 113 -11.99 11.48 -16.68
C THR A 113 -12.15 12.78 -17.46
N ASP A 114 -11.84 12.80 -18.77
CA ASP A 114 -12.16 13.94 -19.65
C ASP A 114 -13.66 14.05 -19.99
N THR A 115 -14.49 13.04 -19.69
CA THR A 115 -15.89 13.02 -20.16
C THR A 115 -16.94 13.26 -19.05
N GLU A 116 -16.59 13.23 -17.77
CA GLU A 116 -17.59 13.33 -16.69
C GLU A 116 -17.18 14.26 -15.53
N VAL A 117 -16.93 15.53 -15.87
CA VAL A 117 -17.19 16.63 -14.92
C VAL A 117 -18.44 17.38 -15.40
N LYS A 118 -19.58 16.68 -15.50
CA LYS A 118 -20.88 17.36 -15.50
C LYS A 118 -21.23 17.64 -14.06
N THR A 119 -20.86 18.85 -13.63
CA THR A 119 -21.32 19.51 -12.43
C THR A 119 -22.83 19.31 -12.28
N TYR A 120 -23.23 18.41 -11.38
CA TYR A 120 -24.58 18.45 -10.83
C TYR A 120 -24.55 19.61 -9.84
N GLU A 121 -24.84 20.82 -10.33
CA GLU A 121 -25.27 21.91 -9.46
C GLU A 121 -26.57 21.44 -8.79
N MET A 122 -26.40 20.87 -7.59
CA MET A 122 -27.49 20.61 -6.67
C MET A 122 -28.10 21.97 -6.34
N GLY A 123 -29.27 22.21 -6.92
CA GLY A 123 -30.07 23.39 -6.66
C GLY A 123 -30.29 23.60 -5.17
N ILE A 124 -29.77 24.71 -4.66
CA ILE A 124 -30.25 25.27 -3.41
C ILE A 124 -31.32 26.29 -3.80
N CYS A 125 -32.58 25.81 -3.81
CA CYS A 125 -33.74 26.67 -3.69
C CYS A 125 -33.67 27.34 -2.31
N ILE A 126 -33.27 28.61 -2.27
CA ILE A 126 -33.50 29.45 -1.09
C ILE A 126 -34.85 30.12 -1.30
N ARG A 127 -35.80 29.73 -0.46
CA ARG A 127 -37.16 30.24 -0.36
C ARG A 127 -37.18 31.66 0.22
#